data_AF-M6W7E1-F1
#
_entry.id   AF-M6W7E1-F1
#
_cell.length_a   1.000
_cell.length_b   1.000
_cell.length_c   1.000
_cell.angle_alpha   90.00
_cell.angle_beta   90.00
_cell.angle_gamma   90.00
#
_symmetry.space_group_name_H-M   'P 1'
#
loop_
_entity.id
_entity.type
_entity.pdbx_description
1 polymer ?
#
loop_
_entity_poly.entity_id
_entity_poly.type
_entity_poly.pdbx_seq_one_letter_code
_entity_poly.pdbx_strand_id
1 'polypeptide(L)'
;MNSAYLLNSEQVKEICSETNSDYVITGFVHETKAGNFLNPDQSSGIMAYLYNKNGSQVVQIQYIGGESLELYDNSSEVARVFANKIVELLRSK
;
A
#
# COMPACT_ATOMS: atom_id res chain seq x y z
N MET A 1 4.07 -14.89 -3.38
CA MET A 1 3.85 -13.43 -3.37
C MET A 1 3.14 -13.08 -4.67
N ASN A 2 1.98 -12.43 -4.59
CA ASN A 2 1.21 -12.06 -5.79
C ASN A 2 1.89 -10.85 -6.44
N SER A 3 2.49 -11.02 -7.62
CA SER A 3 3.31 -10.02 -8.31
C SER A 3 2.49 -8.93 -9.02
N ALA A 4 1.16 -9.03 -9.01
CA ALA A 4 0.25 -8.14 -9.74
C ALA A 4 0.32 -6.65 -9.32
N TYR A 5 0.86 -6.35 -8.15
CA TYR A 5 0.93 -4.99 -7.60
C TYR A 5 2.29 -4.31 -7.78
N LEU A 6 3.30 -5.08 -8.21
CA LEU A 6 4.63 -4.58 -8.49
C LEU A 6 4.72 -4.19 -9.96
N LEU A 7 5.10 -2.94 -10.22
CA LEU A 7 5.36 -2.47 -11.57
C LEU A 7 6.82 -2.71 -11.93
N ASN A 8 7.06 -3.17 -13.16
CA ASN A 8 8.41 -3.23 -13.70
C ASN A 8 8.85 -1.84 -14.23
N SER A 9 10.14 -1.71 -14.54
CA SER A 9 10.73 -0.42 -14.95
C SER A 9 10.10 0.16 -16.22
N GLU A 10 9.71 -0.69 -17.17
CA GLU A 10 9.12 -0.27 -18.45
C GLU A 10 7.70 0.28 -18.24
N GLN A 11 6.88 -0.44 -17.46
CA GLN A 11 5.52 0.00 -17.10
C GLN A 11 5.53 1.36 -16.40
N VAL A 12 6.47 1.58 -15.47
CA VAL A 12 6.57 2.87 -14.77
C VAL A 12 6.94 3.98 -15.74
N LYS A 13 7.93 3.76 -16.62
CA LYS A 13 8.37 4.76 -17.60
C LYS A 13 7.24 5.13 -18.57
N GLU A 14 6.48 4.14 -19.03
CA GLU A 14 5.31 4.33 -19.89
C GLU A 14 4.27 5.21 -19.19
N ILE A 15 3.82 4.82 -17.99
CA ILE A 15 2.84 5.59 -17.20
C ILE A 15 3.33 7.03 -16.96
N CYS A 16 4.60 7.22 -16.57
CA CYS A 16 5.18 8.54 -16.35
C CYS A 16 5.17 9.40 -17.63
N SER A 17 5.48 8.81 -18.78
CA SER A 17 5.48 9.50 -20.07
C SER A 17 4.07 9.88 -20.51
N GLU A 18 3.09 8.98 -20.37
CA GLU A 18 1.71 9.22 -20.78
C GLU A 18 0.99 10.25 -19.90
N THR A 19 1.27 10.23 -18.60
CA THR A 19 0.62 11.10 -17.62
C THR A 19 1.42 12.38 -17.32
N ASN A 20 2.62 12.53 -17.88
CA ASN A 20 3.58 13.58 -17.55
C ASN A 20 3.85 13.67 -16.03
N SER A 21 3.97 12.51 -15.37
CA SER A 21 4.20 12.39 -13.92
C SER A 21 5.66 12.06 -13.61
N ASP A 22 6.23 12.68 -12.57
CA ASP A 22 7.59 12.33 -12.10
C ASP A 22 7.63 11.07 -11.23
N TYR A 23 6.49 10.64 -10.68
CA TYR A 23 6.37 9.52 -9.75
C TYR A 23 5.11 8.70 -9.98
N VAL A 24 5.17 7.41 -9.64
CA VAL A 24 4.03 6.47 -9.64
C VAL A 24 3.94 5.80 -8.28
N ILE A 25 2.72 5.71 -7.73
CA ILE A 25 2.44 4.98 -6.49
C ILE A 25 1.50 3.81 -6.79
N THR A 26 1.85 2.63 -6.30
CA THR A 26 1.03 1.41 -6.35
C THR A 26 1.06 0.71 -4.99
N GLY A 27 0.18 -0.25 -4.78
CA GLY A 27 0.13 -0.99 -3.53
C GLY A 27 -1.06 -1.91 -3.43
N PHE A 28 -1.22 -2.52 -2.27
CA PHE A 28 -2.38 -3.33 -1.92
C PHE A 28 -2.69 -3.22 -0.43
N VAL A 29 -3.97 -3.41 -0.11
CA VAL A 29 -4.45 -3.63 1.24
C VAL A 29 -4.56 -5.14 1.45
N HIS A 30 -4.14 -5.64 2.61
CA HIS A 30 -4.35 -7.03 2.99
C HIS A 30 -5.00 -7.11 4.36
N GLU A 31 -5.75 -8.19 4.57
CA GLU A 31 -6.23 -8.62 5.88
C GLU A 31 -5.87 -10.10 6.03
N THR A 32 -5.26 -10.45 7.15
CA THR A 32 -4.93 -11.83 7.47
C THR A 32 -5.56 -12.16 8.81
N LYS A 33 -6.45 -13.16 8.79
CA LYS A 33 -6.95 -13.80 10.00
C LYS A 33 -5.93 -14.88 10.37
N ALA A 34 -4.92 -14.50 11.16
CA ALA A 34 -3.88 -15.41 11.61
C ALA A 34 -4.15 -15.79 13.07
N GLY A 35 -5.12 -16.66 13.32
CA GLY A 35 -5.47 -17.09 14.68
C GLY A 35 -6.43 -18.27 14.69
N ASN A 36 -6.72 -18.80 15.87
CA ASN A 36 -7.74 -19.84 16.04
C ASN A 36 -9.02 -19.24 16.66
N PHE A 37 -10.09 -20.02 16.75
CA PHE A 37 -11.39 -19.54 17.27
C PHE A 37 -11.31 -18.90 18.66
N LEU A 38 -10.33 -19.31 19.48
CA LEU A 38 -10.17 -18.85 20.86
C LEU A 38 -9.26 -17.61 20.95
N ASN A 39 -8.45 -17.34 19.93
CA ASN A 39 -7.56 -16.18 19.88
C ASN A 39 -7.33 -15.76 18.42
N PRO A 40 -8.26 -14.97 17.84
CA PRO A 40 -8.12 -14.45 16.50
C PRO A 40 -7.11 -13.30 16.51
N ASP A 41 -5.83 -13.59 16.26
CA ASP A 41 -4.87 -12.55 15.90
C ASP A 41 -5.22 -12.08 14.48
N GLN A 42 -5.67 -10.83 14.38
CA GLN A 42 -5.98 -10.19 13.11
C GLN A 42 -4.89 -9.21 12.77
N SER A 43 -4.31 -9.36 11.58
CA SER A 43 -3.36 -8.39 11.04
C SER A 43 -3.91 -7.83 9.74
N SER A 44 -4.33 -6.57 9.76
CA SER A 44 -4.58 -5.80 8.55
C SER A 44 -3.33 -5.02 8.16
N GLY A 45 -3.20 -4.63 6.91
CA GLY A 45 -2.02 -3.87 6.49
C GLY A 45 -2.11 -3.28 5.11
N ILE A 46 -1.22 -2.33 4.87
CA ILE A 46 -0.97 -1.77 3.55
C ILE A 46 0.49 -1.99 3.20
N MET A 47 0.69 -2.35 1.94
CA MET A 47 1.98 -2.23 1.28
C MET A 47 1.84 -1.21 0.15
N ALA A 48 2.69 -0.18 0.14
CA ALA A 48 2.75 0.83 -0.91
C ALA A 48 4.18 0.96 -1.45
N TYR A 49 4.29 1.19 -2.75
CA TYR A 49 5.54 1.29 -3.50
C TYR A 49 5.53 2.58 -4.31
N LEU A 50 6.58 3.39 -4.17
CA LEU A 50 6.81 4.62 -4.93
C LEU A 50 7.93 4.37 -5.94
N TYR A 51 7.68 4.69 -7.19
CA TYR A 51 8.65 4.62 -8.27
C TYR A 51 8.91 6.01 -8.84
N ASN A 52 10.14 6.27 -9.24
CA ASN A 52 10.49 7.48 -9.99
C ASN A 52 10.31 7.26 -11.51
N LYS A 53 10.30 8.35 -12.29
CA LYS A 53 10.19 8.30 -13.75
C LYS A 53 11.28 7.51 -14.49
N ASN A 54 12.39 7.19 -13.83
CA ASN A 54 13.42 6.31 -14.40
C ASN A 54 13.06 4.81 -14.23
N GLY A 55 11.89 4.52 -13.64
CA GLY A 55 11.40 3.17 -13.39
C GLY A 55 12.08 2.49 -12.20
N SER A 56 12.69 3.23 -11.28
CA SER A 56 13.28 2.68 -10.06
C SER A 56 12.33 2.86 -8.88
N GLN A 57 12.15 1.81 -8.08
CA GLN A 57 11.48 1.90 -6.79
C GLN A 57 12.35 2.72 -5.84
N VAL A 58 11.83 3.82 -5.32
CA VAL A 58 12.54 4.73 -4.41
C VAL A 58 12.07 4.60 -2.97
N VAL A 59 10.83 4.19 -2.75
CA VAL A 59 10.28 3.99 -1.40
C VAL A 59 9.37 2.76 -1.39
N GLN A 60 9.48 1.99 -0.31
CA GLN A 60 8.49 0.98 0.07
C GLN A 60 7.99 1.33 1.48
N ILE A 61 6.67 1.38 1.64
CA ILE A 61 6.00 1.68 2.90
C ILE A 61 5.16 0.46 3.25
N GLN A 62 5.38 -0.06 4.45
CA GLN A 62 4.58 -1.12 5.01
C GLN A 62 3.95 -0.64 6.31
N TYR A 63 2.64 -0.82 6.42
CA TYR A 63 1.92 -0.66 7.68
C TYR A 63 1.23 -1.98 8.01
N ILE A 64 1.38 -2.44 9.25
CA ILE A 64 0.66 -3.59 9.80
C ILE A 64 -0.11 -3.08 11.01
N GLY A 65 -1.44 -3.18 10.95
CA GLY A 65 -2.35 -2.87 12.04
C GLY A 65 -2.86 -4.14 12.71
N GLY A 66 -3.10 -4.06 14.02
CA GLY A 66 -3.75 -5.12 14.79
C GLY A 66 -5.28 -5.05 14.78
N GLU A 67 -5.88 -4.19 13.96
CA GLU A 67 -7.32 -3.95 13.91
C GLU A 67 -7.95 -4.62 12.69
N SER A 68 -9.20 -5.06 12.83
CA SER A 68 -10.00 -5.61 11.73
C SER A 68 -10.35 -4.53 10.70
N LEU A 69 -10.32 -4.87 9.42
CA LEU A 69 -10.85 -3.99 8.37
C LEU A 69 -12.37 -4.05 8.27
N GLU A 70 -13.01 -5.06 8.87
CA GLU A 70 -14.48 -5.18 8.94
C GLU A 70 -15.14 -4.04 9.75
N LEU A 71 -14.35 -3.25 10.48
CA LEU A 71 -14.80 -2.05 11.19
C LEU A 71 -15.07 -0.86 10.26
N TYR A 72 -14.65 -0.92 9.00
CA TYR A 72 -14.84 0.17 8.04
C TYR A 72 -15.95 -0.20 7.05
N ASP A 73 -16.92 0.70 6.91
CA ASP A 73 -18.14 0.46 6.13
C ASP A 73 -17.87 0.26 4.63
N ASN A 74 -16.73 0.71 4.12
CA ASN A 74 -16.33 0.55 2.73
C ASN A 74 -14.83 0.71 2.50
N SER A 75 -14.36 0.22 1.34
CA SER A 75 -12.96 0.26 0.91
C SER A 75 -12.37 1.67 0.81
N SER A 76 -13.19 2.71 0.62
CA SER A 76 -12.71 4.10 0.55
C SER A 76 -12.31 4.64 1.93
N GLU A 77 -13.00 4.21 2.99
CA GLU A 77 -12.66 4.61 4.34
C GLU A 77 -11.38 3.92 4.83
N VAL A 78 -11.22 2.65 4.50
CA VAL A 78 -9.97 1.89 4.65
C VAL A 78 -8.82 2.63 3.98
N ALA A 79 -8.98 2.96 2.68
CA ALA A 79 -7.97 3.68 1.91
C ALA A 79 -7.62 5.05 2.54
N ARG A 80 -8.61 5.79 3.04
CA ARG A 80 -8.43 7.09 3.70
C ARG A 80 -7.61 6.98 4.98
N VAL A 81 -7.96 6.05 5.88
CA VAL A 81 -7.25 5.88 7.17
C VAL A 81 -5.80 5.51 6.94
N PHE A 82 -5.55 4.60 6.00
CA PHE A 82 -4.19 4.20 5.71
C PHE A 82 -3.38 5.25 4.94
N ALA A 83 -3.99 6.00 4.02
CA ALA A 83 -3.33 7.13 3.36
C ALA A 83 -2.85 8.16 4.39
N ASN A 84 -3.66 8.44 5.42
CA ASN A 84 -3.24 9.32 6.51
C ASN A 84 -2.04 8.76 7.29
N LYS A 85 -2.04 7.47 7.63
CA LYS A 85 -0.89 6.82 8.30
C LYS A 85 0.39 6.86 7.46
N ILE A 86 0.28 6.71 6.14
CA ILE A 86 1.42 6.86 5.21
C ILE A 86 1.96 8.29 5.26
N VAL A 87 1.09 9.30 5.23
CA VAL A 87 1.50 10.72 5.32
C VAL A 87 2.17 11.02 6.66
N GLU A 88 1.67 10.48 7.76
CA GLU A 88 2.30 10.62 9.09
C GLU A 88 3.71 10.03 9.11
N LEU A 89 3.90 8.83 8.58
CA LEU A 89 5.22 8.19 8.47
C LEU A 89 6.20 9.04 7.65
N LEU A 90 5.73 9.64 6.56
CA LEU A 90 6.53 10.53 5.70
C LEU A 90 6.88 11.86 6.39
N ARG A 91 6.03 12.38 7.27
CA ARG A 91 6.27 13.61 8.04
C ARG A 91 7.19 13.40 9.24
N SER A 92 7.27 12.18 9.77
CA SER A 92 8.11 11.83 10.92
C SER A 92 9.58 11.57 10.60
N LYS A 93 9.95 11.58 9.31
CA LYS A 93 11.32 11.44 8.81
C LYS A 93 11.85 12.77 8.31
#